data_AF-A0A1H8VHD3-F1
#
_entry.id   AF-A0A1H8VHD3-F1
#
_cell.length_a   1.000
_cell.length_b   1.000
_cell.length_c   1.000
_cell.angle_alpha   90.00
_cell.angle_beta   90.00
_cell.angle_gamma   90.00
#
_symmetry.space_group_name_H-M   'P 1'
#
loop_
_entity.id
_entity.type
_entity.pdbx_description
1 polymer ?
#
loop_
_entity_poly.entity_id
_entity_poly.type
_entity_poly.pdbx_seq_one_letter_code
_entity_poly.pdbx_strand_id
1 'polypeptide(L)' 'MLISLHKQATTTPKVRAAIQASTEPAWVVAERYGISEQTVWKWRKRDSVQDRSHTARRLQTTLTPTQEAVAVSLRKSLL' A
#
# COMPACT_ATOMS: atom_id res chain seq x y z
N MET A 1 -7.94 -3.83 -10.44
CA MET A 1 -7.69 -3.02 -9.22
C MET A 1 -7.25 -1.64 -9.69
N LEU A 2 -7.95 -0.56 -9.33
CA LEU A 2 -7.52 0.81 -9.65
C LEU A 2 -6.35 1.14 -8.72
N ILE A 3 -5.12 1.07 -9.24
CA ILE A 3 -3.92 1.39 -8.48
C ILE A 3 -3.58 2.85 -8.79
N SER A 4 -3.72 3.72 -7.79
CA SER A 4 -3.26 5.11 -7.89
C SER A 4 -1.75 5.13 -7.67
N LEU A 5 -0.98 5.07 -8.76
CA LEU A 5 0.49 5.14 -8.71
C LEU A 5 0.98 6.57 -8.90
N HIS A 6 1.87 7.00 -8.01
CA HIS A 6 2.62 8.22 -8.24
C HIS A 6 3.52 8.05 -9.47
N LYS A 7 3.60 9.06 -10.34
CA LYS A 7 4.34 9.00 -11.62
C LYS A 7 5.83 8.66 -11.44
N GLN A 8 6.40 9.02 -10.30
CA GLN A 8 7.82 8.80 -9.98
C GLN A 8 8.05 7.64 -8.99
N ALA A 9 7.03 6.79 -8.73
CA ALA A 9 7.21 5.67 -7.83
C ALA A 9 8.06 4.56 -8.48
N THR A 10 9.28 4.35 -7.97
CA THR A 10 10.17 3.27 -8.44
C THR A 10 9.69 1.88 -7.98
N THR A 11 9.26 1.75 -6.71
CA THR A 11 8.82 0.48 -6.11
C THR A 11 7.32 0.25 -6.31
N THR A 12 6.89 0.13 -7.56
CA THR A 12 5.48 -0.18 -7.90
C THR A 12 5.09 -1.62 -7.51
N PRO A 13 3.80 -1.95 -7.39
CA PRO A 13 3.34 -3.33 -7.15
C PRO A 13 3.93 -4.37 -8.12
N LYS A 14 4.11 -3.99 -9.39
CA LYS A 14 4.76 -4.83 -10.40
C LYS A 14 6.22 -5.14 -10.03
N VAL A 15 7.00 -4.12 -9.65
CA VAL A 15 8.40 -4.28 -9.24
C VAL A 15 8.50 -5.10 -7.94
N ARG A 16 7.62 -4.84 -6.96
CA ARG A 16 7.57 -5.59 -5.70
C ARG A 16 7.30 -7.09 -5.94
N ALA A 17 6.38 -7.43 -6.84
CA ALA A 17 6.10 -8.81 -7.23
C ALA A 17 7.32 -9.46 -7.91
N ALA A 18 8.00 -8.74 -8.79
CA ALA A 18 9.22 -9.24 -9.43
C ALA A 18 10.36 -9.48 -8.41
N ILE A 19 10.49 -8.60 -7.40
CA ILE A 19 11.44 -8.78 -6.29
C ILE A 19 11.13 -10.05 -5.48
N GLN A 20 9.86 -10.31 -5.18
CA GLN A 20 9.45 -11.49 -4.43
C GLN A 20 9.69 -12.80 -5.21
N ALA A 21 9.47 -12.78 -6.52
CA ALA A 21 9.67 -13.95 -7.37
C ALA A 21 11.15 -14.25 -7.69
N SER A 22 12.05 -13.26 -7.57
CA SER A 22 13.46 -13.44 -7.93
C SER A 22 14.26 -14.13 -6.82
N THR A 23 14.99 -15.19 -7.19
CA THR A 23 15.98 -15.89 -6.34
C THR A 23 17.40 -15.32 -6.47
N GLU A 24 17.59 -14.29 -7.31
CA GLU A 24 18.91 -13.71 -7.57
C GLU A 24 19.50 -13.04 -6.32
N PRO A 25 20.82 -12.81 -6.26
CA PRO A 25 21.40 -12.01 -5.20
C PRO A 25 20.78 -10.61 -5.11
N ALA A 26 20.64 -10.07 -3.89
CA ALA A 26 19.93 -8.80 -3.69
C ALA A 26 20.59 -7.61 -4.42
N TRP A 27 21.92 -7.61 -4.53
CA TRP A 27 22.67 -6.58 -5.26
C TRP A 27 22.31 -6.53 -6.76
N VAL A 28 22.11 -7.69 -7.41
CA VAL A 28 21.70 -7.76 -8.83
C VAL A 28 20.30 -7.16 -9.02
N VAL A 29 19.37 -7.50 -8.13
CA VAL A 29 17.99 -6.99 -8.18
C VAL A 29 17.96 -5.49 -7.86
N ALA A 30 18.79 -5.04 -6.93
CA ALA A 30 18.92 -3.64 -6.53
C ALA A 30 19.43 -2.79 -7.71
N GLU A 31 20.48 -3.23 -8.38
CA GLU A 31 21.03 -2.57 -9.57
C GLU A 31 20.00 -2.49 -10.70
N ARG A 32 19.34 -3.61 -11.02
CA ARG A 32 18.32 -3.69 -12.09
C ARG A 32 17.20 -2.68 -11.93
N TYR A 33 16.73 -2.48 -10.70
CA TYR A 33 15.58 -1.60 -10.40
C TYR A 33 15.98 -0.22 -9.86
N GLY A 34 17.28 0.08 -9.74
CA GLY A 34 17.76 1.35 -9.18
C GLY A 34 17.27 1.61 -7.75
N ILE A 35 17.28 0.57 -6.90
CA ILE A 35 16.85 0.62 -5.50
C ILE A 35 17.95 0.11 -4.58
N SER A 36 17.81 0.30 -3.27
CA SER A 36 18.75 -0.28 -2.30
C SER A 36 18.52 -1.78 -2.09
N GLU A 37 19.57 -2.53 -1.75
CA GLU A 37 19.45 -3.94 -1.34
C GLU A 37 18.52 -4.11 -0.14
N GLN A 38 18.54 -3.18 0.82
CA GLN A 38 17.61 -3.18 1.96
C GLN A 38 16.13 -3.18 1.50
N THR A 39 15.83 -2.49 0.41
CA THR A 39 14.49 -2.47 -0.19
C THR A 39 14.14 -3.84 -0.78
N VAL A 40 15.09 -4.50 -1.43
CA VAL A 40 14.93 -5.88 -1.94
C VAL A 40 14.64 -6.84 -0.79
N TRP A 41 15.46 -6.84 0.27
CA TRP A 41 15.27 -7.69 1.44
C TRP A 41 13.93 -7.46 2.13
N LYS A 42 13.52 -6.19 2.25
CA LYS A 42 12.21 -5.81 2.82
C LYS A 42 11.06 -6.41 2.02
N TRP A 43 11.07 -6.29 0.69
CA TRP A 43 9.97 -6.77 -0.15
C TRP A 43 9.92 -8.29 -0.26
N ARG A 44 11.06 -8.98 -0.23
CA ARG A 44 11.12 -10.46 -0.15
C ARG A 44 10.42 -11.01 1.09
N LYS A 45 10.50 -10.31 2.22
CA LYS A 45 9.91 -10.73 3.51
C LYS A 45 8.45 -10.29 3.71
N ARG A 46 7.88 -9.48 2.81
CA ARG A 46 6.51 -8.98 2.96
C ARG A 46 5.49 -10.02 2.51
N ASP A 47 4.37 -10.13 3.22
CA ASP A 47 3.29 -11.07 2.85
C ASP A 47 2.47 -10.61 1.62
N SER A 48 2.55 -9.33 1.25
CA SER A 48 1.78 -8.76 0.15
C SER A 48 2.54 -7.62 -0.52
N VAL A 49 2.34 -7.51 -1.83
CA VAL A 49 2.89 -6.46 -2.70
C VAL A 49 2.00 -5.22 -2.80
N GLN A 50 0.72 -5.37 -2.41
CA GLN A 50 -0.27 -4.31 -2.50
C GLN A 50 -0.17 -3.37 -1.29
N ASP A 51 -0.47 -2.10 -1.51
CA ASP A 51 -0.60 -1.15 -0.41
C ASP A 51 -1.83 -1.51 0.42
N ARG A 52 -1.65 -1.49 1.74
CA ARG A 52 -2.76 -1.65 2.68
C ARG A 52 -3.56 -0.34 2.71
N SER A 53 -4.79 -0.44 3.21
CA SER A 53 -5.59 0.75 3.45
C SER A 53 -4.81 1.76 4.31
N HIS A 54 -4.81 3.01 3.87
CA HIS A 54 -4.32 4.14 4.65
C HIS A 54 -5.29 4.53 5.78
N THR A 55 -6.52 3.99 5.76
CA THR A 55 -7.50 4.20 6.82
C THR A 55 -6.97 3.61 8.13
N ALA A 56 -7.00 4.41 9.19
CA ALA A 56 -6.63 3.95 10.52
C ALA A 56 -7.53 2.79 10.95
N ARG A 57 -6.96 1.78 11.61
CA ARG A 57 -7.72 0.63 12.13
C ARG A 57 -8.76 1.04 13.19
N ARG A 58 -8.47 2.13 13.92
CA ARG A 58 -9.37 2.74 14.89
C ARG A 58 -9.46 4.23 14.56
N LEU A 59 -10.63 4.67 14.14
CA LEU A 59 -10.91 6.08 13.97
C LEU A 59 -11.13 6.69 15.36
N GLN A 60 -10.42 7.78 15.66
CA GLN A 60 -10.67 8.56 16.87
C GLN A 60 -11.88 9.44 16.57
N THR A 61 -13.06 8.95 16.92
CA THR A 61 -14.33 9.68 16.77
C THR A 61 -15.02 9.78 18.12
N THR A 62 -15.69 10.91 18.36
CA THR A 62 -16.54 11.13 19.53
C THR A 62 -17.96 10.64 19.31
N LEU A 63 -18.34 10.34 18.06
CA LEU A 63 -19.66 9.83 17.72
C LEU A 63 -19.80 8.36 18.11
N THR A 64 -20.97 8.01 18.64
CA THR A 64 -21.36 6.61 18.77
C THR A 64 -21.60 6.00 17.37
N PRO A 65 -21.52 4.67 17.22
CA PRO A 65 -21.77 4.01 15.93
C PRO A 65 -23.12 4.41 15.28
N THR A 66 -24.17 4.61 16.09
CA THR A 66 -25.48 5.04 15.61
C THR A 66 -25.45 6.48 15.09
N GLN A 67 -24.77 7.39 15.79
CA GLN A 67 -24.62 8.78 15.36
C GLN A 67 -23.81 8.89 14.07
N GLU A 68 -22.74 8.10 13.96
CA GLU A 68 -21.93 8.02 12.74
C GLU A 68 -22.77 7.52 11.55
N ALA A 69 -23.61 6.49 11.75
CA ALA A 69 -24.49 5.98 10.70
C ALA A 69 -25.47 7.05 10.19
N VAL A 70 -26.06 7.85 11.10
CA VAL A 70 -26.95 8.97 10.73
C VAL A 70 -26.17 10.07 10.00
N ALA A 71 -24.99 10.45 10.49
CA ALA A 71 -24.17 11.46 9.84
C ALA A 71 -23.76 11.04 8.41
N VAL A 72 -23.39 9.77 8.22
CA VAL A 72 -23.04 9.22 6.90
C VAL A 72 -24.24 9.18 5.96
N SER A 73 -25.44 8.79 6.43
CA SER A 73 -26.64 8.76 5.57
C SER A 73 -27.07 10.16 5.13
N LEU A 74 -27.04 11.13 6.05
CA LEU A 74 -27.31 12.54 5.74
C LEU A 74 -26.29 13.10 4.75
N ARG A 75 -24.99 12.84 4.97
CA ARG A 75 -23.93 13.31 4.07
C ARG A 75 -24.10 12.79 2.64
N LYS A 76 -24.48 11.51 2.47
CA LYS A 76 -24.70 10.91 1.15
C LYS A 76 -25.96 11.39 0.44
N SER A 77 -26.94 11.88 1.20
CA SER A 77 -28.25 12.28 0.66
C SER A 77 -28.32 13.78 0.34
N LEU A 78 -27.47 14.59 0.98
CA LEU A 78 -27.50 16.05 0.92
C LEU A 78 -26.32 16.68 0.16
N LEU A 79 -25.34 15.88 -0.27
CA LEU A 79 -24.19 16.28 -1.10
C LEU A 79 -24.06 15.33 -2.28
#